data_AF-A0A0G8F2M8-F1
#
_entry.id   AF-A0A0G8F2M8-F1
#
_cell.length_a   1.000
_cell.length_b   1.000
_cell.length_c   1.000
_cell.angle_alpha   90.00
_cell.angle_beta   90.00
_cell.angle_gamma   90.00
#
_symmetry.space_group_name_H-M   'P 1'
#
loop_
_entity.id
_entity.type
_entity.pdbx_description
1 polymer ?
#
loop_
_entity_poly.entity_id
_entity_poly.type
_entity_poly.pdbx_seq_one_letter_code
_entity_poly.pdbx_strand_id
1 'polypeptide(L)' 'MELNDQVYDRIVKLCNEGNAFIEKGKDDKAIESYIAALDLVPLPETDWETSTWIYTALGDTYF' A
#
# COMPACT_ATOMS: atom_id res chain seq x y z
N MET A 1 -9.23 12.87 5.32
CA MET A 1 -10.54 12.23 5.07
C MET A 1 -10.49 10.82 5.62
N GLU A 2 -11.63 10.25 6.01
CA GLU A 2 -11.70 8.88 6.52
C GLU A 2 -12.22 7.94 5.44
N LEU A 3 -11.52 6.83 5.22
CA LEU A 3 -11.93 5.80 4.28
C LEU A 3 -13.06 4.97 4.88
N ASN A 4 -13.83 4.32 4.02
CA ASN A 4 -14.72 3.25 4.46
C ASN A 4 -13.87 2.15 5.12
N ASP A 5 -14.27 1.69 6.31
CA ASP A 5 -13.58 0.66 7.08
C ASP A 5 -13.22 -0.59 6.26
N GLN A 6 -14.11 -1.05 5.38
CA GLN A 6 -13.84 -2.23 4.53
C GLN A 6 -12.73 -1.98 3.51
N VAL A 7 -12.69 -0.77 2.94
CA VAL A 7 -11.63 -0.37 2.01
C VAL A 7 -10.32 -0.20 2.76
N TYR A 8 -10.36 0.44 3.92
CA TYR A 8 -9.21 0.62 4.80
C TYR A 8 -8.60 -0.73 5.23
N ASP A 9 -9.41 -1.66 5.71
CA ASP A 9 -8.96 -3.01 6.12
C ASP A 9 -8.32 -3.77 4.95
N ARG A 10 -8.84 -3.60 3.74
CA ARG A 10 -8.29 -4.22 2.54
C ARG A 10 -6.92 -3.63 2.18
N ILE A 11 -6.78 -2.31 2.26
CA ILE A 11 -5.51 -1.60 2.06
C ILE A 11 -4.48 -2.08 3.08
N VAL A 12 -4.83 -2.09 4.36
CA VAL A 12 -3.93 -2.56 5.44
C VAL A 12 -3.48 -4.00 5.20
N LYS A 13 -4.41 -4.88 4.78
CA LYS A 13 -4.06 -6.26 4.45
C LYS A 13 -3.06 -6.35 3.31
N LEU A 14 -3.25 -5.59 2.24
CA LEU A 14 -2.34 -5.57 1.09
C LEU A 14 -0.96 -5.01 1.48
N CYS A 15 -0.90 -3.95 2.28
CA CYS A 15 0.37 -3.43 2.80
C CYS A 15 1.10 -4.46 3.67
N ASN A 16 0.39 -5.19 4.54
CA ASN A 16 0.99 -6.25 5.34
C ASN A 16 1.48 -7.43 4.49
N GLU A 17 0.76 -7.78 3.42
CA GLU A 17 1.23 -8.77 2.44
C GLU A 17 2.51 -8.30 1.75
N GLY A 18 2.58 -7.02 1.36
CA GLY A 18 3.78 -6.39 0.81
C GLY A 18 4.97 -6.47 1.76
N ASN A 19 4.78 -6.08 3.02
CA ASN A 19 5.83 -6.17 4.05
C ASN A 19 6.34 -7.61 4.22
N ALA A 20 5.43 -8.59 4.22
CA ALA A 20 5.80 -10.00 4.30
C ALA A 20 6.53 -10.53 3.05
N PHE A 21 6.40 -9.87 1.90
CA PHE A 21 7.21 -10.14 0.71
C PHE A 21 8.60 -9.52 0.80
N ILE A 22 8.73 -8.30 1.34
CA ILE A 22 10.03 -7.67 1.65
C ILE A 22 10.87 -8.55 2.57
N GLU A 23 10.27 -9.06 3.66
CA GLU A 23 10.96 -9.98 4.59
C GLU A 23 11.48 -11.26 3.92
N LYS A 24 10.93 -11.61 2.75
CA LYS A 24 11.31 -12.78 1.95
C LYS A 24 12.23 -12.43 0.78
N GLY A 25 12.64 -11.17 0.64
CA GLY A 25 13.43 -10.65 -0.49
C GLY A 25 12.69 -10.74 -1.83
N LYS A 26 11.36 -10.58 -1.81
CA LYS A 26 10.49 -10.67 -3.00
C LYS A 26 9.94 -9.30 -3.35
N ASP A 27 10.84 -8.38 -3.66
CA ASP A 27 10.53 -6.96 -3.79
C ASP A 27 9.51 -6.68 -4.90
N ASP A 28 9.61 -7.36 -6.05
CA ASP A 28 8.62 -7.29 -7.12
C ASP A 28 7.19 -7.58 -6.64
N LYS A 29 7.04 -8.61 -5.78
CA LYS A 29 5.73 -8.97 -5.21
C LYS A 29 5.26 -7.98 -4.17
N ALA A 30 6.18 -7.39 -3.42
CA ALA A 30 5.85 -6.34 -2.47
C ALA A 30 5.31 -5.09 -3.21
N ILE A 31 5.99 -4.69 -4.29
CA ILE A 31 5.55 -3.60 -5.17
C ILE A 31 4.14 -3.87 -5.71
N GLU A 32 3.89 -5.07 -6.25
CA GLU A 32 2.54 -5.46 -6.72
C GLU A 32 1.48 -5.31 -5.61
N SER A 33 1.79 -5.73 -4.38
CA SER A 33 0.89 -5.59 -3.23
C SER A 33 0.62 -4.13 -2.87
N TYR A 34 1.64 -3.28 -2.84
CA TYR A 34 1.48 -1.86 -2.52
C TYR A 34 0.74 -1.08 -3.61
N ILE A 35 1.00 -1.37 -4.89
CA ILE A 35 0.23 -0.78 -6.01
C ILE A 35 -1.24 -1.17 -5.90
N ALA A 36 -1.53 -2.46 -5.65
CA ALA A 36 -2.91 -2.90 -5.45
C ALA A 36 -3.58 -2.23 -4.24
N ALA A 37 -2.82 -1.87 -3.20
CA ALA A 37 -3.33 -1.09 -2.07
C ALA A 37 -3.64 0.35 -2.49
N LEU A 38 -2.76 0.98 -3.27
CA LEU A 38 -2.92 2.34 -3.76
C LEU A 38 -4.15 2.47 -4.68
N ASP A 39 -4.38 1.51 -5.56
CA ASP A 39 -5.53 1.46 -6.49
C ASP A 39 -6.89 1.45 -5.78
N LEU A 40 -6.94 1.12 -4.49
CA LEU A 40 -8.15 1.16 -3.68
C LEU A 40 -8.41 2.53 -3.05
N VAL A 41 -7.42 3.42 -3.05
CA VAL A 41 -7.56 4.76 -2.52
C VAL A 41 -8.34 5.63 -3.53
N PRO A 42 -9.37 6.37 -3.10
CA PRO A 42 -10.12 7.24 -4.01
C PRO A 42 -9.25 8.36 -4.58
N LEU A 43 -9.53 8.74 -5.83
CA LEU A 43 -8.87 9.87 -6.47
C LEU A 43 -9.40 11.22 -5.93
N PRO A 44 -8.53 12.25 -5.80
CA PRO A 44 -7.08 12.17 -5.99
C PRO A 44 -6.41 11.49 -4.77
N GLU A 45 -5.54 10.51 -5.03
CA GLU A 45 -4.86 9.71 -3.99
C GLU A 45 -4.09 10.59 -2.99
N THR A 46 -3.56 11.72 -3.44
CA THR A 46 -2.76 12.65 -2.62
C THR A 46 -3.52 13.29 -1.46
N ASP A 47 -4.86 13.26 -1.49
CA ASP A 47 -5.68 13.85 -0.43
C ASP A 47 -5.93 12.87 0.74
N TRP A 48 -5.45 11.64 0.63
CA TRP A 48 -5.64 10.57 1.60
C TRP A 48 -4.36 10.22 2.35
N GLU A 49 -4.46 10.17 3.69
CA GLU A 49 -3.33 9.85 4.56
C GLU A 49 -2.74 8.47 4.25
N THR A 50 -3.59 7.48 3.94
CA THR A 50 -3.16 6.12 3.59
C THR A 50 -2.20 6.09 2.40
N SER A 51 -2.36 6.98 1.42
CA SER A 51 -1.46 7.07 0.27
C SER A 51 -0.03 7.40 0.70
N THR A 52 0.13 8.19 1.76
CA THR A 52 1.45 8.55 2.28
C THR A 52 2.23 7.30 2.71
N TRP A 53 1.57 6.39 3.44
CA TRP A 53 2.21 5.16 3.90
C TRP A 53 2.54 4.23 2.73
N ILE A 54 1.64 4.13 1.76
CA ILE A 54 1.82 3.28 0.57
C ILE A 54 2.97 3.81 -0.29
N TYR A 55 3.04 5.12 -0.55
CA TYR A 55 4.13 5.71 -1.30
C TYR A 55 5.47 5.60 -0.59
N THR A 56 5.52 5.74 0.74
CA THR A 56 6.74 5.48 1.52
C THR A 56 7.19 4.03 1.36
N ALA A 57 6.28 3.07 1.53
CA ALA A 57 6.61 1.65 1.37
C ALA A 57 7.09 1.33 -0.06
N LEU A 58 6.46 1.90 -1.09
CA LEU A 58 6.92 1.78 -2.47
C LEU A 58 8.32 2.38 -2.65
N GLY A 59 8.57 3.57 -2.10
CA GLY A 59 9.88 4.22 -2.13
C GLY A 59 10.97 3.37 -1.49
N ASP A 60 10.72 2.87 -0.28
CA ASP A 60 11.64 2.00 0.46
C ASP A 60 11.87 0.65 -0.24
N THR A 61 10.92 0.19 -1.05
CA THR A 61 11.07 -1.06 -1.80
C THR A 61 11.88 -0.87 -3.10
N TYR A 62 11.82 0.30 -3.72
CA TYR A 62 12.53 0.56 -4.96
C TYR A 62 14.01 0.91 -4.77
N PHE A 63 14.43 1.39 -3.58
CA PHE A 63 15.76 1.98 -3.35
C PHE A 63 16.46 1.41 -2.11
#